data_AF-A0A7Y4R4C5-F1
#
_entry.id   AF-A0A7Y4R4C5-F1
#
_cell.length_a   1.000
_cell.length_b   1.000
_cell.length_c   1.000
_cell.angle_alpha   90.00
_cell.angle_beta   90.00
_cell.angle_gamma   90.00
#
_symmetry.space_group_name_H-M   'P 1'
#
loop_
_entity.id
_entity.type
_entity.pdbx_description
1 polymer ?
#
loop_
_entity_poly.entity_id
_entity_poly.type
_entity_poly.pdbx_seq_one_letter_code
_entity_poly.pdbx_strand_id
1 'polypeptide(L)' 'MSIVRSWREQKILLKRLFPTLSDEDFLFENENRESMLQRLQVKLNKSREELDLIFVKLQAL' A
#
# COMPACT_ATOMS: atom_id res chain seq x y z
N MET A 1 -21.31 4.64 -9.74
CA MET A 1 -20.23 3.64 -9.90
C MET A 1 -19.08 4.08 -9.02
N SER A 2 -18.73 3.30 -7.99
CA SER A 2 -17.57 3.61 -7.16
C SER A 2 -16.31 3.26 -7.96
N ILE A 3 -15.68 4.25 -8.59
CA ILE A 3 -14.44 4.05 -9.32
C ILE A 3 -13.34 3.79 -8.27
N VAL A 4 -13.06 2.52 -8.01
CA VAL A 4 -11.95 2.13 -7.15
C VAL A 4 -10.68 2.27 -7.98
N ARG A 5 -9.73 3.12 -7.54
CA ARG A 5 -8.41 3.23 -8.19
C ARG A 5 -7.77 1.84 -8.28
N SER A 6 -7.14 1.58 -9.42
CA SER A 6 -6.45 0.32 -9.61
C SER A 6 -5.31 0.19 -8.60
N TRP A 7 -4.98 -1.06 -8.24
CA TRP A 7 -3.85 -1.34 -7.36
C TRP A 7 -2.53 -0.74 -7.90
N ARG A 8 -2.37 -0.71 -9.23
CA ARG A 8 -1.21 -0.09 -9.89
C ARG A 8 -1.09 1.40 -9.58
N GLU A 9 -2.20 2.14 -9.61
CA GLU A 9 -2.21 3.56 -9.25
C GLU A 9 -1.96 3.78 -7.76
N GLN A 10 -2.54 2.94 -6.90
CA GLN A 10 -2.28 3.00 -5.46
C GLN A 10 -0.80 2.78 -5.15
N LYS A 11 -0.13 1.82 -5.81
CA LYS A 11 1.33 1.62 -5.68
C LYS A 11 2.12 2.87 -6.07
N ILE A 12 1.76 3.52 -7.18
CA ILE A 12 2.45 4.73 -7.63
C ILE A 12 2.31 5.85 -6.58
N LEU A 13 1.11 6.04 -6.03
CA LEU A 13 0.87 7.05 -5.00
C LEU A 13 1.58 6.71 -3.68
N LEU A 14 1.63 5.44 -3.28
CA LEU A 14 2.39 4.99 -2.11
C LEU A 14 3.88 5.28 -2.26
N LYS A 15 4.48 4.94 -3.41
CA LYS A 15 5.89 5.26 -3.69
C LYS A 15 6.17 6.75 -3.72
N ARG A 16 5.18 7.56 -4.11
CA ARG A 16 5.27 9.03 -4.08
C ARG A 16 5.21 9.60 -2.65
N LEU A 17 4.35 9.05 -1.80
CA LEU A 17 4.22 9.47 -0.40
C LEU A 17 5.35 8.94 0.48
N PHE A 18 5.86 7.75 0.16
CA PHE A 18 6.88 7.04 0.91
C PHE A 18 8.00 6.62 -0.06
N PRO A 19 8.99 7.49 -0.29
CA PRO A 19 10.13 7.19 -1.17
C PRO A 19 11.00 6.01 -0.72
N THR A 20 10.80 5.55 0.51
CA THR A 20 11.43 4.34 1.05
C THR A 20 10.84 3.05 0.47
N LEU A 21 9.64 3.12 -0.13
CA LEU A 21 8.99 1.97 -0.77
C LEU A 21 9.55 1.75 -2.18
N SER A 22 9.87 0.50 -2.49
CA SER A 22 10.26 0.02 -3.81
C SER A 22 9.25 -1.00 -4.33
N ASP A 23 9.36 -1.36 -5.60
CA ASP A 23 8.48 -2.38 -6.20
C ASP A 23 8.58 -3.74 -5.49
N GLU A 24 9.73 -4.05 -4.86
CA GLU A 24 9.95 -5.26 -4.09
C GLU A 24 9.07 -5.36 -2.85
N ASP A 25 8.73 -4.22 -2.22
CA ASP A 25 7.83 -4.19 -1.06
C ASP A 25 6.39 -4.57 -1.42
N PHE A 26 6.06 -4.54 -2.71
CA PHE A 26 4.75 -4.90 -3.24
C PHE A 26 4.73 -6.28 -3.93
N LEU A 27 5.83 -7.04 -3.83
CA LEU A 27 5.88 -8.43 -4.24
C LEU A 27 5.28 -9.30 -3.12
N PHE A 28 4.39 -10.21 -3.51
CA PHE A 28 3.85 -11.24 -2.64
C PHE A 28 3.91 -12.58 -3.34
N GLU A 29 4.47 -13.57 -2.65
CA GLU A 29 4.47 -14.96 -3.13
C GLU A 29 3.10 -15.59 -2.83
N ASN A 30 2.61 -16.42 -3.76
CA ASN A 30 1.38 -17.21 -3.61
C ASN A 30 0.12 -16.39 -3.28
N GLU A 31 -0.05 -15.21 -3.90
CA GLU A 31 -1.23 -14.34 -3.70
C GLU A 31 -1.45 -13.85 -2.26
N ASN A 32 -0.45 -14.02 -1.37
CA ASN A 32 -0.57 -13.65 0.03
C ASN A 32 -0.35 -12.14 0.25
N ARG A 33 -1.42 -11.38 -0.01
CA ARG A 33 -1.48 -9.93 0.23
C ARG A 33 -1.18 -9.54 1.68
N GLU A 34 -1.55 -10.38 2.64
CA GLU A 34 -1.34 -10.12 4.07
C GLU A 34 0.15 -9.98 4.40
N SER A 35 0.97 -10.88 3.86
CA SER A 35 2.42 -10.88 4.07
C SER A 35 3.09 -9.59 3.55
N MET A 36 2.62 -9.08 2.42
CA MET A 36 3.07 -7.80 1.87
C MET A 36 2.63 -6.63 2.76
N LEU A 37 1.38 -6.65 3.26
CA LEU A 37 0.90 -5.61 4.16
C LEU A 37 1.70 -5.56 5.47
N GLN A 38 2.07 -6.70 6.04
CA GLN A 38 2.94 -6.74 7.22
C GLN A 38 4.32 -6.11 6.96
N ARG A 39 4.93 -6.38 5.79
CA ARG A 39 6.20 -5.73 5.40
C ARG A 39 6.04 -4.21 5.30
N LEU A 40 4.94 -3.74 4.70
CA LEU A 40 4.64 -2.31 4.62
C LEU A 40 4.48 -1.68 6.00
N GLN A 41 3.79 -2.35 6.94
CA GLN A 41 3.65 -1.88 8.32
C GLN A 41 5.02 -1.72 9.00
N VAL A 42 5.90 -2.72 8.88
CA VAL A 42 7.25 -2.68 9.47
C VAL A 42 8.09 -1.58 8.82
N LYS A 43 8.11 -1.51 7.48
CA LYS A 43 8.96 -0.57 6.74
C LYS A 43 8.54 0.89 6.89
N LEU A 44 7.24 1.14 6.98
CA LEU A 44 6.70 2.49 7.22
C LEU A 44 6.64 2.84 8.72
N ASN A 45 6.89 1.87 9.61
CA ASN A 45 6.69 1.97 11.05
C ASN A 45 5.27 2.47 11.38
N LYS A 46 4.27 1.78 10.82
CA LYS A 46 2.84 2.12 10.91
C LYS A 46 2.01 0.95 11.41
N SER A 47 1.00 1.27 12.21
CA SER A 47 -0.01 0.30 12.61
C SER A 47 -0.88 -0.13 11.43
N ARG A 48 -1.69 -1.18 11.61
CA ARG A 48 -2.57 -1.65 10.54
C ARG A 48 -3.61 -0.59 10.19
N GLU A 49 -4.15 0.06 11.22
CA GLU A 49 -5.14 1.11 11.12
C GLU A 49 -4.58 2.33 10.39
N GLU A 50 -3.36 2.76 10.70
CA GLU A 50 -2.69 3.85 9.98
C GLU A 50 -2.47 3.50 8.50
N LEU A 51 -2.09 2.25 8.21
CA LEU A 51 -1.91 1.78 6.84
C LEU A 51 -3.23 1.74 6.07
N ASP A 52 -4.32 1.29 6.70
CA ASP A 52 -5.66 1.29 6.11
C ASP A 52 -6.18 2.73 5.88
N LEU A 53 -5.91 3.66 6.80
CA LEU A 53 -6.22 5.09 6.60
C LEU A 53 -5.47 5.68 5.42
N ILE A 54 -4.21 5.29 5.20
CA ILE A 54 -3.45 5.67 4.01
C ILE A 54 -4.16 5.16 2.75
N PHE A 55 -4.55 3.88 2.70
CA PHE A 55 -5.27 3.34 1.53
C PHE A 55 -6.60 4.05 1.26
N VAL A 56 -7.38 4.36 2.30
CA VAL A 56 -8.62 5.13 2.18
C VAL A 56 -8.33 6.52 1.62
N LYS A 57 -7.32 7.21 2.15
CA LYS A 57 -6.91 8.53 1.64
C LYS A 57 -6.48 8.46 0.17
N LEU A 58 -5.76 7.42 -0.23
CA LEU A 58 -5.38 7.19 -1.62
C LEU A 58 -6.57 6.91 -2.54
N GLN A 59 -7.69 6.40 -2.02
CA GLN A 59 -8.94 6.27 -2.78
C GLN A 59 -9.68 7.61 -2.96
N ALA A 60 -9.36 8.62 -2.17
CA ALA A 60 -9.97 9.95 -2.27
C ALA A 60 -9.17 10.98 -3.10
N LEU A 61 -7.94 10.65 -3.56
CA LEU A 61 -7.01 11.55 -4.28
C LEU A 61 -7.09 11.49 -5.81
#